data_AF-A0AAU8X2E8-F1
#
_entry.id   AF-A0AAU8X2E8-F1
#
_cell.length_a   1.000
_cell.length_b   1.000
_cell.length_c   1.000
_cell.angle_alpha   90.00
_cell.angle_beta   90.00
_cell.angle_gamma   90.00
#
_symmetry.space_group_name_H-M   'P 1'
#
loop_
_entity.id
_entity.type
_entity.pdbx_description
1 polymer ?
#
loop_
_entity_poly.entity_id
_entity_poly.type
_entity_poly.pdbx_seq_one_letter_code
_entity_poly.pdbx_strand_id
1 'polypeptide(L)'
;MKRVVAVSMMLLTSSVMAISDTEKAAVIERCKGQMNQYGATMVKACVDQDMEAYEQLQANYRPHEKIVKSCIKTTKQFGWNMVKACSDQNIEARQAIVSNPEKYLKHEKILNSCANRVGKFGWNMVKACADQDIEAEKALSQY
;
A
#
# COMPACT_ATOMS: atom_id res chain seq x y z
N MET A 1 3.91 23.20 50.99
CA MET A 1 3.50 23.73 49.66
C MET A 1 3.71 22.63 48.62
N LYS A 2 2.63 22.03 48.10
CA LYS A 2 2.71 21.04 47.01
C LYS A 2 1.97 21.62 45.80
N ARG A 3 2.71 21.93 44.73
CA ARG A 3 2.16 22.41 43.46
C ARG A 3 1.65 21.21 42.67
N VAL A 4 0.35 21.14 42.43
CA VAL A 4 -0.25 20.16 41.51
C VAL A 4 -0.25 20.81 40.13
N VAL A 5 0.57 20.27 39.21
CA VAL A 5 0.58 20.67 37.81
C VAL A 5 -0.50 19.85 37.11
N ALA A 6 -1.63 20.48 36.80
CA ALA A 6 -2.69 19.88 36.00
C ALA A 6 -2.25 19.88 34.52
N VAL A 7 -1.92 18.70 34.00
CA VAL A 7 -1.64 18.50 32.57
C VAL A 7 -2.98 18.43 31.84
N SER A 8 -3.34 19.53 31.19
CA SER A 8 -4.50 19.61 30.29
C SER A 8 -4.23 18.76 29.05
N MET A 9 -4.88 17.60 28.99
CA MET A 9 -4.81 16.67 27.86
C MET A 9 -5.69 17.21 26.72
N MET A 10 -5.08 17.94 25.79
CA MET A 10 -5.73 18.35 24.54
C MET A 10 -6.01 17.11 23.68
N LEU A 11 -7.27 16.69 23.63
CA LEU A 11 -7.77 15.71 22.67
C LEU A 11 -7.73 16.32 21.26
N LEU A 12 -6.70 15.97 20.49
CA LEU A 12 -6.64 16.22 19.06
C LEU A 12 -7.71 15.36 18.37
N THR A 13 -8.85 15.95 18.06
CA THR A 13 -9.88 15.32 17.21
C THR A 13 -9.35 15.23 15.78
N SER A 14 -8.76 14.09 15.43
CA SER A 14 -8.42 13.77 14.05
C SER A 14 -9.72 13.54 13.27
N SER A 15 -10.11 14.51 12.45
CA SER A 15 -11.23 14.41 11.52
C SER A 15 -10.95 13.30 10.52
N VAL A 16 -11.55 12.12 10.73
CA VAL A 16 -11.57 11.07 9.71
C VAL A 16 -12.38 11.62 8.54
N MET A 17 -11.75 11.81 7.38
CA MET A 17 -12.47 12.21 6.18
C MET A 17 -13.41 11.08 5.77
N ALA A 18 -14.71 11.32 5.90
CA ALA A 18 -15.72 10.39 5.41
C ALA A 18 -15.56 10.21 3.89
N ILE A 19 -15.72 8.98 3.43
CA ILE A 19 -15.87 8.66 2.02
C ILE A 19 -17.05 9.44 1.42
N SER A 20 -16.91 9.92 0.18
CA SER A 20 -18.01 10.64 -0.46
C SER A 20 -19.15 9.69 -0.84
N ASP A 21 -20.37 10.21 -0.88
CA ASP A 21 -21.54 9.42 -1.32
C ASP A 21 -21.37 8.90 -2.74
N THR A 22 -20.74 9.69 -3.62
CA THR A 22 -20.40 9.29 -4.99
C THR A 22 -19.47 8.07 -5.00
N GLU A 23 -18.42 8.08 -4.17
CA GLU A 23 -17.49 6.98 -4.09
C GLU A 23 -18.16 5.73 -3.49
N LYS A 24 -18.99 5.91 -2.45
CA LYS A 24 -19.77 4.83 -1.86
C LYS A 24 -20.74 4.19 -2.88
N ALA A 25 -21.41 5.00 -3.69
CA ALA A 25 -22.28 4.52 -4.75
C ALA A 25 -21.51 3.71 -5.79
N ALA A 26 -20.34 4.18 -6.22
CA ALA A 26 -19.47 3.47 -7.17
C ALA A 26 -19.00 2.11 -6.62
N VAL A 27 -18.65 2.03 -5.33
CA VAL A 27 -18.32 0.76 -4.65
C VAL A 27 -19.51 -0.21 -4.67
N ILE A 28 -20.70 0.27 -4.30
CA ILE A 28 -21.92 -0.55 -4.28
C ILE A 28 -22.24 -1.08 -5.68
N GLU A 29 -22.19 -0.22 -6.70
CA GLU A 29 -22.49 -0.59 -8.08
C GLU A 29 -21.52 -1.67 -8.59
N ARG A 30 -20.22 -1.48 -8.38
CA ARG A 30 -19.20 -2.47 -8.77
C ARG A 30 -19.41 -3.81 -8.05
N CYS A 31 -19.63 -3.79 -6.75
CA CYS A 31 -19.86 -5.01 -5.97
C CYS A 31 -21.14 -5.73 -6.40
N LYS A 32 -22.21 -5.01 -6.76
CA LYS A 32 -23.39 -5.62 -7.41
C LYS A 32 -23.00 -6.27 -8.74
N GLY A 33 -22.27 -5.56 -9.60
CA GLY A 33 -21.82 -6.10 -10.89
C GLY A 33 -21.00 -7.40 -10.76
N GLN A 34 -20.15 -7.50 -9.74
CA GLN A 34 -19.26 -8.65 -9.53
C GLN A 34 -19.93 -9.80 -8.75
N MET A 35 -20.75 -9.49 -7.76
CA MET A 35 -21.17 -10.45 -6.73
C MET A 35 -22.67 -10.75 -6.70
N ASN A 36 -23.51 -10.04 -7.48
CA ASN A 36 -24.98 -10.18 -7.37
C ASN A 36 -25.49 -11.60 -7.66
N GLN A 37 -24.82 -12.33 -8.57
CA GLN A 37 -25.15 -13.74 -8.85
C GLN A 37 -25.00 -14.67 -7.64
N TYR A 38 -24.22 -14.27 -6.63
CA TYR A 38 -23.98 -15.02 -5.40
C TYR A 38 -24.87 -14.53 -4.22
N GLY A 39 -25.80 -13.61 -4.48
CA GLY A 39 -26.76 -13.11 -3.51
C GLY A 39 -26.32 -11.86 -2.75
N ALA A 40 -27.30 -11.22 -2.08
CA ALA A 40 -27.11 -9.93 -1.42
C ALA A 40 -26.05 -9.95 -0.29
N THR A 41 -25.90 -11.07 0.40
CA THR A 41 -24.85 -11.24 1.44
C THR A 41 -23.45 -11.08 0.85
N MET A 42 -23.20 -11.66 -0.33
CA MET A 42 -21.90 -11.56 -1.00
C MET A 42 -21.63 -10.16 -1.52
N VAL A 43 -22.67 -9.48 -2.03
CA VAL A 43 -22.58 -8.05 -2.40
C VAL A 43 -22.21 -7.20 -1.18
N LYS A 44 -22.89 -7.41 -0.04
CA LYS A 44 -22.60 -6.66 1.19
C LYS A 44 -21.16 -6.90 1.66
N ALA A 45 -20.70 -8.14 1.70
CA ALA A 45 -19.32 -8.46 2.09
C ALA A 45 -18.28 -7.77 1.20
N CYS A 46 -18.52 -7.73 -0.12
CA CYS A 46 -17.67 -6.99 -1.05
C CYS A 46 -17.64 -5.49 -0.74
N VAL A 47 -18.80 -4.88 -0.46
CA VAL A 47 -18.88 -3.46 -0.10
C VAL A 47 -18.12 -3.22 1.21
N ASP A 48 -18.41 -3.99 2.26
CA ASP A 48 -17.78 -3.83 3.57
C ASP A 48 -16.25 -3.89 3.47
N GLN A 49 -15.71 -4.87 2.74
CA GLN A 49 -14.26 -5.01 2.53
C GLN A 49 -13.64 -3.80 1.82
N ASP A 50 -14.32 -3.24 0.82
CA ASP A 50 -13.83 -2.08 0.10
C ASP A 50 -13.87 -0.80 0.94
N MET A 51 -14.91 -0.64 1.76
CA MET A 51 -15.05 0.50 2.65
C MET A 51 -13.99 0.45 3.76
N GLU A 52 -13.77 -0.71 4.37
CA GLU A 52 -12.71 -0.92 5.35
C GLU A 52 -11.32 -0.62 4.73
N ALA A 53 -11.06 -1.13 3.52
CA ALA A 53 -9.81 -0.87 2.84
C ALA A 53 -9.58 0.63 2.55
N TYR A 54 -10.63 1.36 2.18
CA TYR A 54 -10.57 2.81 2.01
C TYR A 54 -10.22 3.52 3.31
N GLU A 55 -10.89 3.17 4.41
CA GLU A 55 -10.66 3.78 5.72
C GLU A 55 -9.23 3.55 6.20
N GLN A 56 -8.71 2.32 6.05
CA GLN A 56 -7.33 1.99 6.40
C GLN A 56 -6.33 2.79 5.55
N LEU A 57 -6.58 2.92 4.24
CA LEU A 57 -5.76 3.72 3.33
C LEU A 57 -5.69 5.19 3.75
N GLN A 58 -6.80 5.76 4.22
CA GLN A 58 -6.83 7.15 4.69
C GLN A 58 -6.13 7.33 6.04
N ALA A 59 -6.32 6.40 6.97
CA ALA A 59 -5.76 6.51 8.32
C ALA A 59 -4.23 6.39 8.34
N ASN A 60 -3.67 5.43 7.59
CA ASN A 60 -2.30 4.97 7.83
C ASN A 60 -1.27 5.38 6.77
N TYR A 61 -1.71 5.87 5.60
CA TYR A 61 -0.83 5.87 4.42
C TYR A 61 -0.39 7.25 3.95
N ARG A 62 -0.64 8.31 4.74
CA ARG A 62 -0.11 9.66 4.46
C ARG A 62 1.42 9.69 4.22
N PRO A 63 2.27 8.93 4.96
CA PRO A 63 3.71 8.86 4.68
C PRO A 63 4.06 8.18 3.34
N HIS A 64 3.11 7.45 2.75
CA HIS A 64 3.27 6.62 1.56
C HIS A 64 2.41 7.12 0.38
N GLU A 65 2.01 8.39 0.40
CA GLU A 65 1.06 8.98 -0.55
C GLU A 65 1.42 8.71 -2.02
N LYS A 66 2.71 8.75 -2.39
CA LYS A 66 3.16 8.45 -3.76
C LYS A 66 2.88 7.00 -4.17
N ILE A 67 3.09 6.04 -3.27
CA ILE A 67 2.81 4.62 -3.51
C ILE A 67 1.30 4.42 -3.66
N VAL A 68 0.51 4.96 -2.72
CA VAL A 68 -0.95 4.85 -2.76
C VAL A 68 -1.53 5.47 -4.03
N LYS A 69 -1.09 6.67 -4.41
CA LYS A 69 -1.52 7.33 -5.66
C LYS A 69 -1.21 6.49 -6.90
N SER A 70 -0.07 5.81 -6.92
CA SER A 70 0.27 4.89 -8.01
C SER A 70 -0.69 3.71 -8.04
N CYS A 71 -0.94 3.07 -6.89
CA CYS A 71 -1.86 1.94 -6.77
C CYS A 71 -3.31 2.32 -7.11
N ILE A 72 -3.77 3.53 -6.74
CA ILE A 72 -5.08 4.04 -7.16
C ILE A 72 -5.16 4.06 -8.69
N LYS A 73 -4.16 4.60 -9.38
CA LYS A 73 -4.18 4.68 -10.86
C LYS A 73 -4.26 3.32 -11.55
N THR A 74 -3.66 2.28 -10.98
CA THR A 74 -3.54 0.98 -11.64
C THR A 74 -4.57 -0.04 -11.21
N THR A 75 -5.10 0.06 -9.99
CA THR A 75 -5.93 -1.00 -9.39
C THR A 75 -7.31 -0.56 -8.93
N LYS A 76 -7.60 0.76 -8.88
CA LYS A 76 -8.87 1.27 -8.31
C LYS A 76 -10.13 0.73 -9.01
N GLN A 77 -10.06 0.48 -10.31
CA GLN A 77 -11.15 -0.14 -11.08
C GLN A 77 -11.57 -1.52 -10.54
N PHE A 78 -10.68 -2.22 -9.84
CA PHE A 78 -10.94 -3.53 -9.23
C PHE A 78 -11.38 -3.43 -7.77
N GLY A 79 -11.31 -2.24 -7.16
CA GLY A 79 -11.76 -1.96 -5.79
C GLY A 79 -10.68 -1.42 -4.88
N TRP A 80 -11.12 -0.81 -3.78
CA TRP A 80 -10.25 -0.28 -2.73
C TRP A 80 -9.44 -1.38 -2.05
N ASN A 81 -9.99 -2.59 -1.92
CA ASN A 81 -9.24 -3.73 -1.39
C ASN A 81 -8.01 -4.05 -2.26
N MET A 82 -8.14 -3.92 -3.59
CA MET A 82 -7.00 -4.10 -4.52
C MET A 82 -5.99 -2.95 -4.42
N VAL A 83 -6.46 -1.71 -4.23
CA VAL A 83 -5.57 -0.55 -3.98
C VAL A 83 -4.77 -0.76 -2.71
N LYS A 84 -5.41 -1.25 -1.65
CA LYS A 84 -4.76 -1.54 -0.37
C LYS A 84 -3.72 -2.63 -0.53
N ALA A 85 -4.08 -3.77 -1.12
CA ALA A 85 -3.12 -4.87 -1.34
C ALA A 85 -1.90 -4.42 -2.17
N CYS A 86 -2.12 -3.66 -3.24
CA CYS A 86 -1.02 -3.05 -4.01
C CYS A 86 -0.14 -2.14 -3.15
N SER A 87 -0.76 -1.29 -2.33
CA SER A 87 -0.05 -0.33 -1.48
C SER A 87 0.78 -1.04 -0.43
N ASP A 88 0.22 -2.05 0.24
CA ASP A 88 0.89 -2.86 1.26
C ASP A 88 2.12 -3.55 0.70
N GLN A 89 1.99 -4.26 -0.42
CA GLN A 89 3.11 -4.95 -1.08
C GLN A 89 4.24 -3.98 -1.47
N ASN A 90 3.89 -2.80 -1.96
CA ASN A 90 4.88 -1.79 -2.35
C ASN A 90 5.58 -1.15 -1.15
N ILE A 91 4.83 -0.90 -0.07
CA ILE A 91 5.38 -0.34 1.16
C ILE A 91 6.30 -1.36 1.84
N GLU A 92 5.85 -2.60 1.98
CA GLU A 92 6.65 -3.70 2.52
C GLU A 92 7.94 -3.90 1.72
N ALA A 93 7.84 -3.95 0.38
CA ALA A 93 9.02 -4.09 -0.47
C ALA A 93 10.01 -2.93 -0.32
N ARG A 94 9.50 -1.69 -0.28
CA ARG A 94 10.34 -0.51 -0.04
C ARG A 94 10.99 -0.55 1.34
N GLN A 95 10.24 -0.93 2.37
CA GLN A 95 10.76 -1.06 3.73
C GLN A 95 11.84 -2.14 3.80
N ALA A 96 11.65 -3.30 3.17
CA ALA A 96 12.65 -4.37 3.10
C ALA A 96 13.94 -3.93 2.40
N ILE A 97 13.85 -3.09 1.37
CA ILE A 97 15.05 -2.50 0.72
C ILE A 97 15.78 -1.57 1.69
N VAL A 98 15.05 -0.65 2.33
CA VAL A 98 15.62 0.38 3.21
C VAL A 98 16.18 -0.22 4.51
N SER A 99 15.54 -1.24 5.07
CA SER A 99 15.94 -1.87 6.33
C SER A 99 17.06 -2.89 6.20
N ASN A 100 17.46 -3.25 4.97
CA ASN A 100 18.55 -4.19 4.71
C ASN A 100 19.68 -3.56 3.89
N PRO A 101 20.42 -2.60 4.47
CA PRO A 101 21.50 -1.89 3.78
C PRO A 101 22.63 -2.82 3.34
N GLU A 102 22.93 -3.88 4.10
CA GLU A 102 23.99 -4.82 3.75
C GLU A 102 23.69 -5.59 2.45
N LYS A 103 22.41 -5.93 2.22
CA LYS A 103 21.99 -6.55 0.98
C LYS A 103 21.92 -5.53 -0.16
N TYR A 104 21.24 -4.40 0.03
CA TYR A 104 20.89 -3.53 -1.10
C TYR A 104 21.86 -2.38 -1.36
N LEU A 105 22.43 -1.73 -0.34
CA LEU A 105 23.38 -0.62 -0.56
C LEU A 105 24.70 -1.10 -1.14
N LYS A 106 25.17 -2.30 -0.75
CA LYS A 106 26.37 -2.90 -1.35
C LYS A 106 26.21 -3.18 -2.86
N HIS A 107 24.97 -3.33 -3.32
CA HIS A 107 24.63 -3.59 -4.72
C HIS A 107 23.82 -2.42 -5.32
N GLU A 108 24.16 -1.18 -4.96
CA GLU A 108 23.44 0.03 -5.40
C GLU A 108 23.28 0.10 -6.93
N LYS A 109 24.31 -0.32 -7.68
CA LYS A 109 24.24 -0.37 -9.15
C LYS A 109 23.12 -1.29 -9.66
N ILE A 110 22.97 -2.47 -9.05
CA ILE A 110 21.88 -3.40 -9.39
C ILE A 110 20.54 -2.79 -9.00
N LEU A 111 20.42 -2.26 -7.78
CA LEU A 111 19.17 -1.66 -7.32
C LEU A 111 18.71 -0.52 -8.23
N ASN A 112 19.64 0.36 -8.63
CA ASN A 112 19.36 1.47 -9.55
C ASN A 112 18.98 0.98 -10.95
N SER A 113 19.66 -0.05 -11.47
CA SER A 113 19.29 -0.69 -12.75
C SER A 113 17.87 -1.26 -12.71
N CYS A 114 17.51 -1.98 -11.64
CA CYS A 114 16.17 -2.51 -11.44
C CYS A 114 15.11 -1.41 -11.28
N ALA A 115 15.41 -0.35 -10.53
CA ALA A 115 14.53 0.81 -10.43
C ALA A 115 14.24 1.44 -11.80
N ASN A 116 15.25 1.53 -12.68
CA ASN A 116 15.09 2.05 -14.04
C ASN A 116 14.29 1.11 -14.95
N ARG A 117 14.55 -0.20 -14.90
CA ARG A 117 13.90 -1.21 -15.76
C ARG A 117 12.44 -1.43 -15.39
N VAL A 118 12.15 -1.57 -14.10
CA VAL A 118 10.84 -2.04 -13.61
C VAL A 118 10.17 -1.12 -12.60
N GLY A 119 10.77 0.01 -12.22
CA GLY A 119 10.22 0.90 -11.19
C GLY A 119 8.84 1.46 -11.50
N LYS A 120 8.48 1.58 -12.78
CA LYS A 120 7.11 1.97 -13.20
C LYS A 120 6.01 0.99 -12.76
N PHE A 121 6.38 -0.24 -12.42
CA PHE A 121 5.45 -1.29 -11.98
C PHE A 121 5.35 -1.40 -10.45
N GLY A 122 6.21 -0.70 -9.70
CA GLY A 122 6.19 -0.68 -8.23
C GLY A 122 7.46 -1.21 -7.56
N TRP A 123 7.60 -0.90 -6.28
CA TRP A 123 8.70 -1.32 -5.41
C TRP A 123 8.77 -2.82 -5.19
N ASN A 124 7.64 -3.53 -5.21
CA ASN A 124 7.61 -4.98 -5.17
C ASN A 124 8.37 -5.59 -6.37
N MET A 125 8.17 -5.03 -7.57
CA MET A 125 8.90 -5.45 -8.78
C MET A 125 10.38 -5.06 -8.72
N VAL A 126 10.69 -3.86 -8.22
CA VAL A 126 12.09 -3.42 -8.02
C VAL A 126 12.83 -4.36 -7.08
N LYS A 127 12.21 -4.70 -5.94
CA LYS A 127 12.80 -5.63 -4.96
C LYS A 127 13.02 -7.02 -5.57
N ALA A 128 12.03 -7.57 -6.26
CA ALA A 128 12.15 -8.88 -6.90
C ALA A 128 13.29 -8.91 -7.94
N CYS A 129 13.36 -7.89 -8.80
CA CYS A 129 14.45 -7.73 -9.76
C CYS A 129 15.82 -7.66 -9.06
N ALA A 130 15.94 -6.80 -8.03
CA ALA A 130 17.21 -6.63 -7.32
C ALA A 130 17.63 -7.91 -6.60
N ASP A 131 16.69 -8.64 -6.01
CA ASP A 131 16.97 -9.93 -5.36
C ASP A 131 17.53 -10.95 -6.36
N GLN A 132 16.93 -11.05 -7.54
CA GLN A 132 17.36 -11.96 -8.60
C GLN A 132 18.74 -11.59 -9.17
N ASP A 133 18.95 -10.32 -9.49
CA ASP A 133 20.22 -9.86 -10.08
C ASP A 133 21.38 -9.96 -9.07
N ILE A 134 21.14 -9.70 -7.76
CA ILE A 134 22.15 -9.88 -6.70
C ILE A 134 22.51 -11.37 -6.54
N GLU A 135 21.52 -12.27 -6.59
CA GLU A 135 21.76 -13.71 -6.51
C GLU A 135 22.55 -14.22 -7.71
N ALA A 136 22.22 -13.75 -8.92
CA ALA A 136 22.95 -14.07 -10.14
C ALA A 136 24.40 -13.58 -10.10
N GLU A 137 24.66 -12.35 -9.64
CA GLU A 137 26.03 -11.82 -9.52
C GLU A 137 26.88 -12.65 -8.54
N LYS A 138 26.30 -13.05 -7.40
CA LYS A 138 26.97 -13.94 -6.44
C LYS A 138 27.29 -15.30 -7.05
N ALA A 139 26.35 -15.91 -7.76
CA ALA A 139 26.57 -17.20 -8.41
C ALA A 139 27.69 -17.11 -9.46
N LEU A 140 27.71 -16.03 -10.25
CA LEU A 140 28.74 -15.81 -11.27
C LEU A 140 30.14 -15.58 -10.66
N SER A 141 30.23 -15.01 -9.47
CA SER A 141 31.53 -14.81 -8.78
C SER A 141 32.21 -16.09 -8.27
N GLN A 142 31.49 -17.22 -8.32
CA GLN A 142 31.98 -18.54 -7.88
C GLN A 142 32.47 -19.43 -9.04
N TYR A 143 32.33 -18.97 -10.29
CA TYR A 143 32.92 -19.58 -11.48
C TYR A 143 34.29 -18.97 -11.77
#